data_AF-A0A8T6W0P1-F1
#
_entry.id   AF-A0A8T6W0P1-F1
#
_cell.length_a   1.000
_cell.length_b   1.000
_cell.length_c   1.000
_cell.angle_alpha   90.00
_cell.angle_beta   90.00
_cell.angle_gamma   90.00
#
_symmetry.space_group_name_H-M   'P 1'
#
loop_
_entity.id
_entity.type
_entity.pdbx_description
1 polymer ?
#
loop_
_entity_poly.entity_id
_entity_poly.type
_entity_poly.pdbx_seq_one_letter_code
_entity_poly.pdbx_strand_id
1 'polypeptide(L)' 'ARVMSLQDPYSKMSKSDPNAKATVFLTDSDDEIQKKIRSAVTDTGTEVPYDWEEKPGISNL' A
#
# COMPACT_ATOMS: atom_id res chain seq x y z
N ALA A 1 12.96 7.07 -0.89
CA ALA A 1 12.14 5.96 -0.35
C ALA A 1 11.62 5.11 -1.51
N ARG A 2 11.44 3.80 -1.29
CA ARG A 2 10.87 2.87 -2.28
C ARG A 2 9.40 2.66 -1.90
N VAL A 3 8.49 2.75 -2.87
CA VAL A 3 7.07 2.49 -2.65
C VAL A 3 6.79 1.00 -2.79
N MET A 4 6.15 0.44 -1.78
CA MET A 4 5.78 -0.98 -1.68
C MET A 4 4.33 -1.19 -2.09
N SER A 5 3.97 -2.45 -2.37
CA SER A 5 2.63 -2.85 -2.73
C SER A 5 1.65 -2.55 -1.58
N LEU A 6 0.47 -2.07 -1.94
CA LEU A 6 -0.60 -1.83 -0.97
C LEU A 6 -1.21 -3.12 -0.40
N GLN A 7 -0.85 -4.28 -0.94
CA GLN A 7 -1.38 -5.58 -0.52
C GLN A 7 -0.30 -6.49 0.06
N ASP A 8 0.97 -6.21 -0.24
CA ASP A 8 2.13 -6.86 0.36
C ASP A 8 3.23 -5.81 0.62
N PRO A 9 3.41 -5.37 1.88
CA PRO A 9 4.34 -4.30 2.22
C PRO A 9 5.82 -4.68 2.05
N TYR A 10 6.13 -5.97 1.85
CA TYR A 10 7.50 -6.44 1.58
C TYR A 10 7.84 -6.46 0.09
N SER A 11 6.81 -6.44 -0.76
CA SER A 11 6.96 -6.44 -2.21
C SER A 11 6.95 -5.03 -2.77
N LYS A 12 7.83 -4.74 -3.74
CA LYS A 12 7.80 -3.46 -4.45
C LYS A 12 6.53 -3.36 -5.28
N MET A 13 5.91 -2.17 -5.27
CA MET A 13 4.80 -1.88 -6.18
C MET A 13 5.23 -2.14 -7.63
N SER A 14 4.46 -2.98 -8.34
CA SER A 14 4.75 -3.38 -9.71
C SER A 14 3.52 -3.24 -10.60
N LYS A 15 3.74 -2.77 -11.84
CA LYS A 15 2.70 -2.71 -12.87
C LYS A 15 2.25 -4.11 -13.31
N SER A 16 3.09 -5.12 -13.10
CA SER A 16 2.84 -6.51 -13.47
C SER A 16 2.21 -7.32 -12.34
N ASP A 17 1.87 -6.70 -11.21
CA ASP A 17 1.20 -7.39 -10.11
C ASP A 17 -0.19 -7.86 -10.57
N PRO A 18 -0.53 -9.16 -10.43
CA PRO A 18 -1.85 -9.66 -10.82
C PRO A 18 -2.97 -9.04 -9.98
N ASN A 19 -2.68 -8.54 -8.78
CA ASN A 19 -3.64 -7.86 -7.93
C ASN A 19 -3.69 -6.37 -8.28
N ALA A 20 -4.73 -5.94 -8.97
CA ALA A 20 -4.94 -4.52 -9.31
C ALA A 20 -5.01 -3.57 -8.10
N LYS A 21 -5.27 -4.09 -6.88
CA LYS A 21 -5.28 -3.29 -5.65
C LYS A 21 -3.89 -3.04 -5.08
N ALA A 22 -2.89 -3.84 -5.48
CA ALA A 22 -1.50 -3.70 -5.03
C ALA A 22 -0.83 -2.43 -5.55
N THR A 23 -1.31 -1.91 -6.68
CA THR A 23 -0.66 -0.83 -7.43
C THR A 23 -1.64 0.30 -7.73
N VAL A 24 -1.19 1.53 -7.50
CA VAL A 24 -1.90 2.75 -7.91
C VAL A 24 -1.30 3.24 -9.22
N PHE A 25 -2.13 3.37 -10.24
CA PHE A 25 -1.75 3.93 -11.53
C PHE A 25 -2.14 5.41 -11.60
N LEU A 26 -1.35 6.20 -12.33
CA LEU A 26 -1.67 7.61 -12.58
C LEU A 26 -2.96 7.81 -13.40
N THR A 27 -3.44 6.75 -14.03
CA THR A 27 -4.68 6.72 -14.81
C THR A 27 -5.87 6.19 -14.01
N ASP A 28 -5.67 5.77 -12.76
CA ASP A 28 -6.78 5.37 -11.90
C ASP A 28 -7.66 6.59 -11.63
N SER A 29 -8.97 6.37 -11.59
CA SER A 29 -9.93 7.40 -11.17
C SER A 29 -9.82 7.68 -9.67
N ASP A 30 -10.30 8.85 -9.24
CA ASP A 30 -10.31 9.25 -7.83
C ASP A 30 -10.96 8.20 -6.92
N ASP A 31 -12.06 7.59 -7.38
CA ASP A 31 -12.78 6.55 -6.65
C ASP A 31 -11.95 5.26 -6.53
N GLU A 32 -11.23 4.88 -7.59
CA GLU A 32 -10.35 3.71 -7.57
C GLU A 32 -9.17 3.94 -6.62
N ILE A 33 -8.54 5.12 -6.67
CA ILE A 33 -7.44 5.48 -5.78
C ILE A 33 -7.91 5.43 -4.32
N GLN A 34 -9.04 6.07 -4.01
CA GLN A 34 -9.61 6.03 -2.66
C GLN A 34 -9.89 4.61 -2.19
N LYS A 35 -10.47 3.76 -3.06
CA LYS A 35 -10.78 2.37 -2.72
C LYS A 35 -9.51 1.54 -2.48
N LYS A 36 -8.47 1.73 -3.29
CA LYS A 36 -7.19 1.03 -3.14
C LYS A 36 -6.49 1.42 -1.84
N ILE A 37 -6.41 2.72 -1.52
CA ILE A 37 -5.81 3.21 -0.27
C ILE A 37 -6.59 2.69 0.95
N ARG A 38 -7.93 2.78 0.95
CA ARG A 38 -8.77 2.31 2.07
C ARG A 38 -8.71 0.80 2.29
N SER A 39 -8.36 0.03 1.28
CA SER A 39 -8.23 -1.44 1.37
C SER A 39 -6.77 -1.90 1.43
N ALA A 40 -5.83 -0.97 1.62
CA ALA A 40 -4.43 -1.31 1.81
C ALA A 40 -4.24 -2.14 3.09
N VAL A 41 -3.33 -3.13 3.01
CA VAL A 41 -2.96 -3.95 4.15
C VAL A 41 -2.14 -3.09 5.12
N THR A 42 -2.59 -3.06 6.36
CA THR A 42 -1.95 -2.32 7.46
C THR A 42 -1.58 -3.28 8.57
N ASP A 43 -0.78 -2.79 9.51
CA ASP A 43 -0.33 -3.51 10.68
C ASP A 43 -1.39 -3.44 11.79
N THR A 44 -1.23 -4.26 12.83
CA THR A 44 -2.18 -4.28 13.95
C THR A 44 -2.04 -3.06 14.85
N GLY A 45 -3.15 -2.72 15.53
CA GLY A 45 -3.25 -1.58 16.43
C GLY A 45 -3.84 -0.33 15.78
N THR A 46 -3.87 0.76 16.54
CA THR A 46 -4.47 2.05 16.12
C THR A 46 -3.45 3.18 16.02
N GLU A 47 -2.19 2.88 16.31
CA GLU A 47 -1.09 3.83 16.27
C GLU A 47 -0.48 3.90 14.88
N VAL A 48 0.00 5.08 14.50
CA VAL A 48 0.59 5.36 13.18
C VAL A 48 2.09 5.74 13.32
N PRO A 49 2.95 4.84 13.86
CA PRO A 49 4.39 5.08 13.88
C PRO A 49 4.99 4.84 12.50
N TYR A 50 6.11 5.52 12.23
CA TYR A 50 6.95 5.24 11.07
C TYR A 50 8.07 4.29 11.47
N ASP A 51 7.84 3.00 11.28
CA ASP A 51 8.73 1.89 11.61
C ASP A 51 8.66 0.79 10.54
N TRP A 52 9.73 0.60 9.78
CA TRP A 52 9.79 -0.40 8.70
C TRP A 52 10.05 -1.82 9.19
N GLU A 53 10.53 -1.99 10.42
CA GLU A 53 10.79 -3.32 11.00
C GLU A 53 9.51 -3.89 11.60
N GLU A 54 8.78 -3.09 12.38
CA GLU A 54 7.58 -3.54 13.09
C GLU A 54 6.28 -3.22 12.35
N LYS A 55 6.21 -2.09 11.62
CA LYS A 55 4.98 -1.61 10.96
C LYS A 55 5.21 -1.19 9.49
N PRO A 56 5.67 -2.09 8.62
CA PRO A 56 5.98 -1.76 7.24
C PRO A 56 4.76 -1.38 6.40
N GLY A 57 3.56 -1.88 6.75
CA GLY A 57 2.32 -1.53 6.05
C GLY A 57 1.97 -0.06 6.22
N ILE A 58 1.95 0.40 7.47
CA ILE A 58 1.66 1.81 7.80
C ILE A 58 2.80 2.73 7.35
N SER A 59 4.06 2.30 7.47
CA SER A 59 5.22 3.12 7.07
C SER A 59 5.33 3.37 5.57
N ASN A 60 4.64 2.55 4.75
CA ASN A 60 4.59 2.71 3.31
C ASN A 60 3.50 3.70 2.84
N LEU A 61 2.52 4.01 3.69
CA LEU A 61 1.40 4.92 3.41
C LEU A 61 1.74 6.37 3.75
#